data_AF-A0A819ZBY4-F1
#
_entry.id   AF-A0A819ZBY4-F1
#
_cell.length_a   1.000
_cell.length_b   1.000
_cell.length_c   1.000
_cell.angle_alpha   90.00
_cell.angle_beta   90.00
_cell.angle_gamma   90.00
#
_symmetry.space_group_name_H-M   'P 1'
#
loop_
_entity.id
_entity.type
_entity.pdbx_description
1 polymer ?
#
loop_
_entity_poly.entity_id
_entity_poly.type
_entity_poly.pdbx_seq_one_letter_code
_entity_poly.pdbx_strand_id
1 'polypeptide(L)'
;FSLREGRVSGQGNDTIGPFTMAGNYDNEGNVSFTKQYVGQHAVEYDGNIYCDNLGGFQIKGNWSSGNLTDEFYLESVNASKPDASTENT
;
A
#
# COMPACT_ATOMS: atom_id res chain seq x y z
N PHE A 1 -2.97 -0.49 -7.38
CA PHE A 1 -3.16 0.31 -6.15
C PHE A 1 -3.06 1.77 -6.55
N SER A 2 -3.92 2.63 -6.04
CA SER A 2 -3.95 4.06 -6.35
C SER A 2 -4.42 4.88 -5.15
N LEU A 3 -3.81 6.06 -5.01
CA LEU A 3 -4.23 7.12 -4.10
C LEU A 3 -4.78 8.26 -4.96
N ARG A 4 -6.08 8.54 -4.86
CA ARG A 4 -6.71 9.60 -5.65
C ARG A 4 -7.88 10.20 -4.90
N GLU A 5 -7.95 11.53 -4.85
CA GLU A 5 -9.09 12.28 -4.30
C GLU A 5 -9.46 11.82 -2.88
N GLY A 6 -8.45 11.61 -2.03
CA GLY A 6 -8.64 11.16 -0.65
C GLY A 6 -8.99 9.68 -0.49
N ARG A 7 -8.97 8.89 -1.58
CA ARG A 7 -9.30 7.47 -1.57
C ARG A 7 -8.11 6.57 -1.89
N VAL A 8 -8.05 5.47 -1.16
CA VAL A 8 -7.21 4.30 -1.46
C VAL A 8 -8.05 3.30 -2.23
N SER A 9 -7.55 2.81 -3.36
CA SER A 9 -8.20 1.73 -4.10
C SER A 9 -7.20 0.77 -4.74
N GLY A 10 -7.57 -0.50 -4.83
CA GLY A 10 -6.73 -1.50 -5.46
C GLY A 10 -7.40 -2.86 -5.55
N GLN A 11 -6.80 -3.74 -6.34
CA GLN A 11 -7.14 -5.15 -6.42
C GLN A 11 -5.91 -5.92 -6.85
N GLY A 12 -5.89 -7.22 -6.56
CA GLY A 12 -4.81 -8.09 -6.95
C GLY A 12 -5.11 -9.55 -6.63
N ASN A 13 -4.11 -10.39 -6.83
CA ASN A 13 -4.15 -11.79 -6.49
C ASN A 13 -2.76 -12.22 -6.00
N ASP A 14 -2.71 -12.91 -4.87
CA ASP A 14 -1.49 -13.51 -4.33
C ASP A 14 -1.71 -15.00 -4.00
N THR A 15 -0.81 -15.62 -3.24
CA THR A 15 -0.89 -17.03 -2.87
C THR A 15 -2.07 -17.38 -1.96
N ILE A 16 -2.67 -16.41 -1.27
CA ILE A 16 -3.91 -16.59 -0.48
C ILE A 16 -5.14 -16.52 -1.40
N GLY A 17 -5.08 -15.68 -2.43
CA GLY A 17 -6.10 -15.58 -3.48
C GLY A 17 -6.38 -14.15 -3.93
N PRO A 18 -7.51 -13.92 -4.62
CA PRO A 18 -7.89 -12.60 -5.09
C PRO A 18 -8.31 -11.70 -3.93
N PHE A 19 -7.94 -10.43 -4.02
CA PHE A 19 -8.23 -9.42 -3.00
C PHE A 19 -8.59 -8.06 -3.62
N THR A 20 -9.28 -7.25 -2.82
CA THR A 20 -9.52 -5.83 -3.07
C THR A 20 -8.92 -4.98 -1.94
N MET A 21 -8.62 -3.72 -2.25
CA MET A 21 -8.11 -2.74 -1.29
C MET A 21 -8.99 -1.49 -1.38
N ALA A 22 -9.45 -1.00 -0.23
CA ALA A 22 -10.28 0.19 -0.15
C ALA A 22 -10.03 0.94 1.16
N GLY A 23 -10.01 2.27 1.10
CA GLY A 23 -9.76 3.10 2.27
C GLY A 23 -9.69 4.58 1.92
N ASN A 24 -9.20 5.39 2.85
CA ASN A 24 -9.09 6.83 2.69
C ASN A 24 -7.76 7.36 3.21
N TYR A 25 -7.40 8.56 2.76
CA TYR A 25 -6.31 9.34 3.31
C TYR A 25 -6.69 10.82 3.38
N ASP A 26 -6.04 11.56 4.28
CA ASP A 26 -6.27 13.00 4.47
C ASP A 26 -5.10 13.86 3.99
N ASN A 27 -5.22 15.18 4.17
CA ASN A 27 -4.21 16.14 3.72
C ASN A 27 -3.00 16.19 4.65
N GLU A 28 -3.16 15.70 5.87
CA GLU A 28 -2.12 15.53 6.89
C GLU A 28 -1.26 14.29 6.61
N GLY A 29 -1.70 13.43 5.68
CA GLY A 29 -0.99 12.23 5.25
C GLY A 29 -1.37 10.98 6.03
N ASN A 30 -2.36 11.04 6.93
CA ASN A 30 -2.87 9.85 7.58
C ASN A 30 -3.60 8.99 6.55
N VAL A 31 -3.38 7.68 6.59
CA VAL A 31 -4.02 6.73 5.68
C VAL A 31 -4.49 5.51 6.44
N SER A 32 -5.70 5.07 6.10
CA SER A 32 -6.30 3.84 6.61
C SER A 32 -6.97 3.08 5.46
N PHE A 33 -6.64 1.80 5.27
CA PHE A 33 -7.26 0.97 4.26
C PHE A 33 -7.30 -0.51 4.63
N THR A 34 -8.28 -1.20 4.09
CA THR A 34 -8.49 -2.63 4.27
C THR A 34 -8.07 -3.38 3.02
N LYS A 35 -7.29 -4.46 3.17
CA LYS A 35 -7.12 -5.51 2.16
C LYS A 35 -8.08 -6.65 2.47
N GLN A 36 -9.10 -6.83 1.63
CA GLN A 36 -10.11 -7.87 1.79
C GLN A 36 -9.87 -9.01 0.79
N TYR A 37 -9.57 -10.21 1.28
CA TYR A 37 -9.56 -11.42 0.47
C TYR A 37 -10.99 -11.88 0.18
N VAL A 38 -11.31 -12.20 -1.08
CA VAL A 38 -12.68 -12.54 -1.51
C VAL A 38 -13.16 -13.79 -0.78
N GLY A 39 -14.25 -13.66 0.00
CA GLY A 39 -14.83 -14.76 0.77
C GLY A 39 -14.02 -15.21 1.99
N GLN A 40 -13.02 -14.44 2.41
CA GLN A 40 -12.09 -14.80 3.50
C GLN A 40 -11.89 -13.63 4.49
N HIS A 41 -10.68 -13.54 5.07
CA HIS A 41 -10.31 -12.56 6.09
C HIS A 41 -9.87 -11.21 5.48
N ALA A 42 -9.79 -10.21 6.37
CA ALA A 42 -9.29 -8.88 6.08
C ALA A 42 -7.96 -8.63 6.79
N VAL A 43 -7.18 -7.71 6.23
CA VAL A 43 -6.01 -7.11 6.87
C VAL A 43 -6.20 -5.60 6.84
N GLU A 44 -6.17 -4.96 8.01
CA GLU A 44 -6.27 -3.51 8.15
C GLU A 44 -4.88 -2.89 8.11
N TYR A 45 -4.75 -1.72 7.51
CA TYR A 45 -3.50 -0.97 7.40
C TYR A 45 -3.74 0.47 7.85
N ASP A 46 -2.97 0.92 8.83
CA ASP A 46 -2.98 2.31 9.31
C ASP A 46 -1.56 2.86 9.26
N GLY A 47 -1.41 4.06 8.71
CA GLY A 47 -0.07 4.62 8.48
C GLY A 47 -0.08 6.06 8.00
N ASN A 48 1.08 6.46 7.48
CA ASN A 48 1.36 7.81 6.99
C ASN A 48 1.91 7.73 5.55
N ILE A 49 1.45 8.64 4.70
CA ILE A 49 1.91 8.79 3.30
C ILE A 49 3.02 9.84 3.24
N TYR A 50 4.10 9.52 2.53
CA TYR A 50 5.20 10.41 2.21
C TYR A 50 5.35 10.51 0.70
N CYS A 51 5.01 11.66 0.12
CA CYS A 51 5.11 11.89 -1.33
C CYS A 51 6.47 12.49 -1.69
N ASP A 52 7.00 12.12 -2.86
CA ASP A 52 8.13 12.80 -3.48
C ASP A 52 7.66 13.85 -4.50
N ASN A 53 8.58 14.71 -4.95
CA ASN A 53 8.28 15.78 -5.91
C ASN A 53 8.03 15.27 -7.35
N LEU A 54 8.19 13.96 -7.61
CA LEU A 54 8.07 13.32 -8.91
C LEU A 54 6.77 12.51 -9.03
N GLY A 55 5.90 12.55 -8.01
CA GLY A 55 4.63 11.84 -7.97
C GLY A 55 4.73 10.41 -7.42
N GLY A 56 5.89 10.01 -6.93
CA GLY A 56 6.05 8.79 -6.14
C GLY A 56 5.56 8.98 -4.71
N PHE A 57 5.24 7.87 -4.04
CA PHE A 57 4.87 7.87 -2.64
C PHE A 57 5.42 6.65 -1.90
N GLN A 58 5.59 6.81 -0.60
CA GLN A 58 5.85 5.76 0.37
C GLN A 58 4.73 5.75 1.40
N ILE A 59 4.35 4.58 1.90
CA ILE A 59 3.43 4.43 3.03
C ILE A 59 4.13 3.60 4.09
N LYS A 60 4.14 4.11 5.32
CA LYS A 60 4.71 3.42 6.49
C LYS A 60 3.66 3.36 7.60
N GLY A 61 3.60 2.25 8.31
CA GLY A 61 2.63 2.09 9.37
C GLY A 61 2.60 0.67 9.89
N ASN A 62 1.46 0.29 10.49
CA ASN A 62 1.23 -1.06 10.99
C ASN A 62 0.07 -1.70 10.25
N TRP A 63 0.18 -2.99 9.98
CA TRP A 63 -0.97 -3.79 9.58
C TRP A 63 -1.53 -4.51 10.80
N SER A 64 -2.81 -4.88 10.76
CA SER A 64 -3.41 -5.75 11.77
C SER A 64 -4.39 -6.76 11.19
N SER A 65 -4.46 -7.93 11.82
CA SER A 65 -5.48 -8.95 11.55
C SER A 65 -5.74 -9.75 12.82
N GLY A 66 -6.87 -9.46 13.46
CA GLY A 66 -7.14 -9.95 14.82
C GLY A 66 -6.11 -9.41 15.82
N ASN A 67 -5.41 -10.31 16.51
CA ASN A 67 -4.37 -9.94 17.49
C ASN A 67 -2.96 -9.86 16.89
N LEU A 68 -2.82 -10.07 15.57
CA LEU A 68 -1.55 -9.98 14.88
C LEU A 68 -1.35 -8.58 14.35
N THR A 69 -0.14 -8.04 14.51
CA THR A 69 0.26 -6.75 13.97
C THR A 69 1.77 -6.71 13.77
N ASP A 70 2.21 -6.00 12.75
CA ASP A 70 3.61 -5.71 12.49
C ASP A 70 3.73 -4.43 11.64
N GLU A 71 4.94 -3.91 11.52
CA GLU A 71 5.23 -2.78 10.65
C GLU A 71 5.10 -3.17 9.17
N PHE A 72 4.73 -2.20 8.33
CA PHE A 72 4.78 -2.34 6.89
C PHE A 72 5.43 -1.13 6.22
N TYR A 73 5.95 -1.38 5.02
CA TYR A 73 6.44 -0.38 4.09
C TYR A 73 5.90 -0.68 2.69
N LEU A 74 5.24 0.30 2.08
CA LEU A 74 4.82 0.26 0.67
C LEU A 74 5.49 1.42 -0.08
N GLU A 75 5.89 1.17 -1.31
CA GLU A 75 6.38 2.22 -2.21
C GLU A 75 5.74 2.11 -3.58
N SER A 76 5.47 3.26 -4.20
CA SER A 76 5.07 3.32 -5.59
C SER A 76 6.24 2.95 -6.49
N VAL A 77 6.02 2.04 -7.44
CA VAL A 77 7.00 1.78 -8.49
C VAL A 77 6.93 2.93 -9.49
N ASN A 78 7.89 3.86 -9.43
CA ASN A 78 8.07 4.87 -10.46
C ASN A 78 8.64 4.18 -11.71
N ALA A 79 7.86 4.08 -12.78
CA ALA A 79 8.28 3.52 -14.08
C ALA A 79 9.43 4.29 -14.76
N SER A 80 9.98 5.34 -14.12
CA SER A 80 11.06 6.19 -14.63
C SER A 80 12.32 6.17 -13.76
N LYS A 81 12.35 5.43 -12.64
CA LYS A 81 13.61 5.19 -11.92
C LYS A 81 14.32 4.07 -12.68
N PRO A 82 15.47 4.31 -13.35
CA PRO A 82 16.22 3.20 -13.91
C PRO A 82 16.52 2.24 -12.78
N ASP A 83 16.20 0.97 -13.03
CA ASP A 83 16.50 -0.13 -12.13
C ASP A 83 17.98 -0.04 -11.75
N ALA A 84 18.26 0.26 -10.47
CA ALA A 84 19.61 0.20 -9.94
C ALA A 84 19.97 -1.27 -9.67
N SER A 85 19.84 -2.09 -10.71
CA SER A 85 20.20 -3.51 -10.78
C SER A 85 20.88 -3.80 -12.11
N THR A 86 21.89 -3.02 -12.46
CA THR A 86 22.92 -3.47 -13.41
C THR A 86 24.30 -3.20 -12.84
N GLU A 87 24.86 -4.22 -12.18
CA GLU A 87 26.26 -4.63 -12.32
C GLU A 87 26.23 -6.18 -12.33
N ASN A 88 26.30 -6.87 -13.48
CA ASN A 88 27.49 -7.17 -14.32
C ASN A 88 28.71 -7.63 -13.52
N THR A 89 28.92 -8.95 -13.38
CA THR A 89 29.88 -9.78 -14.16
C THR A 89 30.05 -11.13 -13.47
#